data_AF-A0A2T2RPI8-F1
#
_entry.id   AF-A0A2T2RPI8-F1
#
_cell.length_a   1.000
_cell.length_b   1.000
_cell.length_c   1.000
_cell.angle_alpha   90.00
_cell.angle_beta   90.00
_cell.angle_gamma   90.00
#
_symmetry.space_group_name_H-M   'P 1'
#
loop_
_entity.id
_entity.type
_entity.pdbx_description
1 polymer ?
#
loop_
_entity_poly.entity_id
_entity_poly.type
_entity_poly.pdbx_seq_one_letter_code
_entity_poly.pdbx_strand_id
1 'polypeptide(L)'
;MSTITDIGTLIVRTPETCGGRPRIPPTRVSVQNIAIDQEAGMSPEEIAAQRMHLTLAQIYAALTYYHSNKEEIDADIAAYYAECEHLEAESIAGKLK
;
A
#
# COMPACT_ATOMS: atom_id res chain seq x y z
N MET A 1 -32.32 3.69 -5.68
CA MET A 1 -31.43 4.85 -5.93
C MET A 1 -30.06 4.30 -6.24
N SER A 2 -29.60 4.36 -7.49
CA SER A 2 -28.26 3.87 -7.85
C SER A 2 -27.22 4.89 -7.40
N THR A 3 -26.61 4.65 -6.25
CA THR A 3 -25.48 5.45 -5.78
C THR A 3 -24.27 5.09 -6.64
N ILE A 4 -23.86 6.00 -7.51
CA ILE A 4 -22.57 5.90 -8.20
C ILE A 4 -21.49 6.01 -7.12
N THR A 5 -20.63 5.01 -7.01
CA THR A 5 -19.49 5.04 -6.09
C THR A 5 -18.42 5.98 -6.65
N ASP A 6 -18.06 7.01 -5.89
CA ASP A 6 -16.96 7.90 -6.26
C ASP A 6 -15.61 7.23 -6.00
N ILE A 7 -14.91 6.87 -7.08
CA ILE A 7 -13.61 6.18 -7.01
C ILE A 7 -12.55 7.07 -6.34
N GLY A 8 -12.65 8.40 -6.47
CA GLY A 8 -11.73 9.36 -5.86
C GLY A 8 -11.76 9.33 -4.33
N THR A 9 -12.88 8.92 -3.73
CA THR A 9 -13.01 8.77 -2.27
C THR A 9 -12.46 7.44 -1.72
N LEU A 10 -12.08 6.49 -2.58
CA LEU A 10 -11.58 5.18 -2.17
C LEU A 10 -10.14 5.20 -1.67
N ILE A 11 -9.40 6.29 -1.94
CA ILE A 11 -8.01 6.47 -1.50
C ILE A 11 -7.94 7.75 -0.68
N VAL A 12 -7.45 7.64 0.55
CA VAL A 12 -7.27 8.78 1.45
C VAL A 12 -5.81 8.92 1.84
N ARG A 13 -5.30 10.16 1.75
CA ARG A 13 -4.06 10.57 2.39
C ARG A 13 -4.43 11.25 3.70
N THR A 14 -3.87 10.78 4.81
CA THR A 14 -4.08 11.44 6.10
C THR A 14 -2.71 11.59 6.77
N PRO A 15 -2.22 12.82 6.99
CA PRO A 15 -0.86 13.06 7.46
C PRO A 15 -0.55 12.38 8.80
N GLU A 16 -1.56 12.21 9.65
CA GLU A 16 -1.42 11.60 10.98
C GLU A 16 -1.41 10.06 10.97
N THR A 17 -1.73 9.42 9.83
CA THR A 17 -1.91 7.96 9.76
C THR A 17 -1.05 7.35 8.66
N CYS A 18 -0.32 6.27 8.99
CA CYS A 18 0.61 5.58 8.08
C CYS A 18 1.69 6.51 7.52
N GLY A 19 2.18 7.47 8.33
CA GLY A 19 3.25 8.39 7.92
C GLY A 19 2.86 9.35 6.78
N GLY A 20 1.56 9.61 6.60
CA GLY A 20 1.05 10.42 5.49
C GLY A 20 0.88 9.67 4.17
N ARG A 21 1.19 8.36 4.13
CA ARG A 21 1.05 7.54 2.93
C ARG A 21 -0.42 7.35 2.52
N PRO A 22 -0.70 7.30 1.20
CA PRO A 22 -2.04 7.03 0.70
C PRO A 22 -2.51 5.62 1.11
N ARG A 23 -3.73 5.53 1.62
CA ARG A 23 -4.34 4.27 2.09
C ARG A 23 -5.79 4.11 1.66
N ILE A 24 -6.29 2.88 1.74
CA ILE A 24 -7.68 2.53 1.46
C ILE A 24 -8.49 2.60 2.79
N PRO A 25 -9.47 3.52 2.96
CA PRO A 25 -10.29 3.56 4.15
C PRO A 25 -11.36 2.46 4.16
N PRO A 26 -11.85 2.01 5.33
CA PRO A 26 -11.38 2.36 6.69
C PRO A 26 -10.13 1.56 7.12
N THR A 27 -9.52 0.84 6.19
CA THR A 27 -8.38 -0.05 6.47
C THR A 27 -7.10 0.74 6.68
N ARG A 28 -6.08 0.09 7.26
CA ARG A 28 -4.70 0.62 7.33
C ARG A 28 -3.82 0.11 6.19
N VAL A 29 -4.41 -0.44 5.13
CA VAL A 29 -3.67 -0.94 3.97
C VAL A 29 -3.31 0.24 3.07
N SER A 30 -2.00 0.48 2.93
CA SER A 30 -1.45 1.52 2.05
C SER A 30 -1.55 1.10 0.58
N VAL A 31 -1.57 2.09 -0.32
CA VAL A 31 -1.47 1.85 -1.77
C VAL A 31 -0.15 1.16 -2.11
N GLN A 32 0.92 1.52 -1.40
CA GLN A 32 2.23 0.88 -1.48
C GLN A 32 2.15 -0.65 -1.29
N ASN A 33 1.44 -1.14 -0.27
CA ASN A 33 1.33 -2.59 -0.05
C ASN A 33 0.65 -3.29 -1.23
N ILE A 34 -0.39 -2.68 -1.81
CA ILE A 34 -1.07 -3.23 -2.98
C ILE A 34 -0.13 -3.24 -4.20
N ALA A 35 0.66 -2.19 -4.37
CA ALA A 35 1.66 -2.10 -5.45
C ALA A 35 2.76 -3.16 -5.31
N ILE A 36 3.28 -3.36 -4.10
CA ILE A 36 4.27 -4.41 -3.79
C ILE A 36 3.70 -5.80 -4.09
N ASP A 37 2.46 -6.08 -3.65
CA ASP A 37 1.84 -7.38 -3.91
C ASP A 37 1.64 -7.62 -5.42
N GLN A 38 1.23 -6.60 -6.16
CA GLN A 38 1.10 -6.68 -7.62
C GLN A 38 2.45 -6.91 -8.29
N GLU A 39 3.50 -6.21 -7.86
CA GLU A 39 4.86 -6.38 -8.40
C GLU A 39 5.44 -7.76 -8.06
N ALA A 40 5.07 -8.33 -6.91
CA ALA A 40 5.37 -9.71 -6.53
C ALA A 40 4.61 -10.76 -7.38
N GLY A 41 3.76 -10.34 -8.32
CA GLY A 41 3.03 -11.20 -9.24
C GLY A 41 1.69 -11.68 -8.71
N MET A 42 1.20 -11.16 -7.57
CA MET A 42 -0.14 -11.50 -7.09
C MET A 42 -1.22 -10.77 -7.91
N SER A 43 -2.25 -11.52 -8.28
CA SER A 43 -3.41 -10.97 -8.97
C SER A 43 -4.27 -10.15 -8.00
N PRO A 44 -5.00 -9.11 -8.46
CA PRO A 44 -5.93 -8.34 -7.61
C PRO A 44 -6.94 -9.21 -6.85
N GLU A 45 -7.38 -10.31 -7.47
CA GLU A 45 -8.29 -11.29 -6.86
C GLU A 45 -7.63 -12.07 -5.72
N GLU A 46 -6.35 -12.43 -5.86
CA GLU A 46 -5.58 -13.10 -4.80
C GLU A 46 -5.35 -12.14 -3.62
N ILE A 47 -5.06 -10.88 -3.91
CA ILE A 47 -4.92 -9.82 -2.90
C ILE A 47 -6.24 -9.64 -2.14
N ALA A 48 -7.38 -9.65 -2.84
CA ALA A 48 -8.70 -9.59 -2.22
C ALA A 48 -8.99 -10.84 -1.36
N ALA A 49 -8.59 -12.03 -1.83
CA ALA A 49 -8.77 -13.27 -1.10
C ALA A 49 -7.97 -13.31 0.21
N GLN A 50 -6.73 -12.78 0.20
CA GLN A 50 -5.92 -12.65 1.42
C GLN A 50 -6.43 -11.57 2.36
N ARG A 51 -7.06 -10.51 1.83
CA ARG A 51 -7.58 -9.38 2.61
C ARG A 51 -9.10 -9.32 2.49
N MET A 52 -9.79 -10.18 3.25
CA MET A 52 -11.26 -10.28 3.25
C MET A 52 -12.03 -8.96 3.54
N HIS A 53 -11.34 -7.94 4.05
CA HIS A 53 -11.88 -6.60 4.33
C HIS A 53 -11.68 -5.59 3.20
N LEU A 54 -11.02 -5.98 2.11
CA LEU A 54 -10.85 -5.17 0.90
C LEU A 54 -11.72 -5.69 -0.22
N THR A 55 -12.31 -4.75 -0.96
CA THR A 55 -13.06 -5.05 -2.18
C THR A 55 -12.16 -4.95 -3.40
N LEU A 56 -12.49 -5.69 -4.46
CA LEU A 56 -11.82 -5.57 -5.77
C LEU A 56 -11.80 -4.12 -6.28
N ALA A 57 -12.90 -3.38 -6.09
CA ALA A 57 -12.98 -1.97 -6.50
C ALA A 57 -11.92 -1.10 -5.79
N GLN A 58 -11.70 -1.31 -4.49
CA GLN A 58 -10.67 -0.59 -3.74
C GLN A 58 -9.25 -0.97 -4.19
N ILE A 59 -9.01 -2.25 -4.51
CA ILE A 59 -7.72 -2.72 -5.02
C ILE A 59 -7.42 -2.09 -6.38
N TYR A 60 -8.38 -2.11 -7.31
CA TYR A 60 -8.22 -1.46 -8.61
C TYR A 60 -8.08 0.06 -8.49
N ALA A 61 -8.78 0.70 -7.55
CA ALA A 61 -8.59 2.12 -7.27
C ALA A 61 -7.16 2.41 -6.76
N ALA A 62 -6.62 1.56 -5.88
CA ALA A 62 -5.25 1.68 -5.40
C ALA A 62 -4.23 1.48 -6.53
N LEU A 63 -4.42 0.47 -7.39
CA LEU A 63 -3.55 0.25 -8.56
C LEU A 63 -3.63 1.41 -9.56
N THR A 64 -4.82 1.96 -9.78
CA THR A 64 -5.00 3.15 -10.64
C THR A 64 -4.25 4.35 -10.05
N TYR A 65 -4.36 4.57 -8.73
CA TYR A 65 -3.63 5.62 -8.02
C TYR A 65 -2.12 5.40 -8.11
N TYR A 66 -1.67 4.16 -7.95
CA TYR A 66 -0.27 3.78 -8.10
C TYR A 66 0.25 4.13 -9.49
N HIS A 67 -0.40 3.67 -10.56
CA HIS A 67 0.04 3.97 -11.92
C HIS A 67 0.01 5.46 -12.25
N SER A 68 -0.91 6.22 -11.66
CA SER A 68 -0.99 7.68 -11.83
C SER A 68 0.12 8.44 -11.07
N ASN A 69 0.69 7.85 -10.02
CA ASN A 69 1.69 8.46 -9.15
C ASN A 69 2.92 7.55 -8.98
N LYS A 70 3.27 6.79 -10.03
CA LYS A 70 4.21 5.67 -9.92
C LYS A 70 5.57 6.09 -9.36
N GLU A 71 6.12 7.20 -9.84
CA GLU A 71 7.41 7.72 -9.36
C GLU A 71 7.40 8.05 -7.85
N GLU A 72 6.31 8.65 -7.36
CA GLU A 72 6.16 9.01 -5.94
C GLU A 72 6.04 7.75 -5.08
N ILE A 73 5.23 6.78 -5.51
CA ILE A 73 5.00 5.55 -4.74
C ILE A 73 6.21 4.62 -4.80
N ASP A 74 6.90 4.50 -5.94
CA ASP A 74 8.14 3.73 -6.05
C ASP A 74 9.24 4.34 -5.16
N ALA A 75 9.34 5.67 -5.06
CA ALA A 75 10.25 6.32 -4.13
C ALA A 75 9.90 6.01 -2.67
N ASP A 76 8.61 6.02 -2.31
CA ASP A 76 8.14 5.65 -0.97
C ASP A 76 8.39 4.15 -0.67
N ILE A 77 8.23 3.27 -1.66
CA ILE A 77 8.59 1.84 -1.60
C ILE A 77 10.09 1.66 -1.35
N ALA A 78 10.94 2.32 -2.13
CA ALA A 78 12.38 2.24 -1.96
C ALA A 78 12.83 2.76 -0.59
N ALA A 79 12.26 3.88 -0.13
CA ALA A 79 12.55 4.42 1.20
C ALA A 79 12.12 3.47 2.32
N TYR A 80 10.98 2.79 2.17
CA TYR A 80 10.53 1.78 3.12
C TYR A 80 11.48 0.57 3.19
N TYR A 81 11.92 0.04 2.05
CA TYR A 81 12.88 -1.08 2.02
C TYR A 81 14.24 -0.68 2.59
N ALA A 82 14.72 0.54 2.32
CA ALA A 82 15.98 1.05 2.87
C ALA A 82 15.93 1.17 4.41
N GLU A 83 14.79 1.62 4.96
CA GLU A 83 14.57 1.66 6.41
C GLU A 83 14.53 0.25 7.02
N CYS A 84 13.84 -0.70 6.37
CA CYS A 84 13.84 -2.10 6.82
C CYS A 84 15.26 -2.69 6.83
N GLU A 85 16.04 -2.47 5.77
CA GLU A 85 17.43 -2.94 5.69
C GLU A 85 18.31 -2.31 6.79
N HIS A 86 18.11 -1.02 7.10
CA HIS A 86 18.82 -0.35 8.19
C HIS A 86 18.53 -1.00 9.54
N LEU A 87 17.26 -1.24 9.85
CA LEU A 87 16.82 -1.88 11.09
C LEU A 87 17.28 -3.35 11.19
N GLU A 88 17.30 -4.08 10.07
CA GLU A 88 17.82 -5.45 10.00
C GLU A 88 19.33 -5.50 10.24
N ALA A 89 20.08 -4.55 9.67
CA ALA A 89 21.52 -4.43 9.90
C ALA A 89 21.85 -4.12 11.38
N GLU A 90 21.05 -3.26 12.02
CA GLU A 90 21.18 -2.96 13.46
C GLU A 90 20.81 -4.17 14.35
N SER A 91 19.77 -4.92 13.97
CA SER A 91 19.33 -6.12 14.69
C SER A 91 20.33 -7.28 14.59
N ILE A 92 20.94 -7.47 13.41
CA ILE A 92 22.02 -8.46 13.21
C ILE A 92 23.27 -8.05 14.00
N ALA A 93 23.61 -6.76 14.01
CA ALA A 93 24.73 -6.25 14.80
C ALA A 93 24.50 -6.37 16.32
N GLY A 94 23.25 -6.26 16.77
CA GLY A 94 22.86 -6.43 18.18
C GLY A 94 22.87 -7.89 18.66
N LYS A 95 22.68 -8.88 17.77
CA LYS A 95 22.75 -10.32 18.10
C LYS A 95 24.17 -10.88 18.20
N LEU A 96 25.20 -10.09 17.88
CA LEU A 96 26.61 -10.48 17.90
C LEU A 96 27.39 -9.97 19.13
N LYS A 97 26.70 -9.43 20.15
CA LYS A 97 27.30 -9.04 21.44
C LYS A 97 26.88 -9.96 22.58
#